data_AF-A0A0C3NXN1-F1
#
_entry.id   AF-A0A0C3NXN1-F1
#
_cell.length_a   1.000
_cell.length_b   1.000
_cell.length_c   1.000
_cell.angle_alpha   90.00
_cell.angle_beta   90.00
_cell.angle_gamma   90.00
#
_symmetry.space_group_name_H-M   'P 1'
#
loop_
_entity.id
_entity.type
_entity.pdbx_description
1 polymer ?
#
loop_
_entity_poly.entity_id
_entity_poly.type
_entity_poly.pdbx_seq_one_letter_code
_entity_poly.pdbx_strand_id
1 'polypeptide(L)'
;PKPYHPYLTPAISLLWPHCLAEERLTLWHPAHLPPHLTVPSPLPQSTVDRITSIISASWTDSTKELYGTSLLVFHIFCNLNNIPDESRCPISSNTLTTFLASCASAHSG
;
A
#
# COMPACT_ATOMS: atom_id res chain seq x y z
N PRO A 1 2.34 4.23 -17.40
CA PRO A 1 2.26 2.91 -16.73
C PRO A 1 2.52 1.76 -17.71
N LYS A 2 3.45 0.85 -17.37
CA LYS A 2 3.55 -0.43 -18.09
C LYS A 2 2.33 -1.31 -17.75
N PRO A 3 1.86 -2.18 -18.67
CA PRO A 3 0.79 -3.12 -18.36
C PRO A 3 1.16 -4.00 -17.17
N TYR A 4 0.21 -4.28 -16.28
CA TYR A 4 0.39 -5.29 -15.24
C TYR A 4 0.62 -6.66 -15.89
N HIS A 5 1.37 -7.51 -15.19
CA HIS A 5 1.37 -8.92 -15.53
C HIS A 5 -0.07 -9.46 -15.39
N PRO A 6 -0.58 -10.34 -16.29
CA PRO A 6 -1.97 -10.77 -16.28
C PRO A 6 -2.46 -11.27 -14.91
N TYR A 7 -1.60 -11.99 -14.20
CA TYR A 7 -1.89 -12.54 -12.86
C TYR A 7 -1.59 -11.58 -11.69
N LEU A 8 -1.11 -10.37 -11.98
CA LEU A 8 -0.81 -9.33 -10.99
C LEU A 8 -1.65 -8.07 -11.24
N THR A 9 -2.80 -8.21 -11.91
CA THR A 9 -3.71 -7.08 -12.13
C THR A 9 -4.55 -6.89 -10.87
N PRO A 10 -4.40 -5.76 -10.16
CA PRO A 10 -5.24 -5.49 -9.00
C PRO A 10 -6.69 -5.21 -9.41
N ALA A 11 -7.66 -5.48 -8.51
CA ALA A 11 -9.02 -4.99 -8.69
C ALA A 11 -9.05 -3.46 -8.75
N ILE A 12 -10.00 -2.89 -9.49
CA ILE A 12 -10.18 -1.44 -9.57
C ILE A 12 -10.72 -0.93 -8.23
N SER A 13 -10.01 0.02 -7.61
CA SER A 13 -10.47 0.72 -6.40
C SER A 13 -10.09 2.19 -6.45
N LEU A 14 -10.93 3.04 -5.85
CA LEU A 14 -10.64 4.46 -5.66
C LEU A 14 -9.57 4.71 -4.57
N LEU A 15 -9.36 3.73 -3.69
CA LEU A 15 -8.42 3.83 -2.58
C LEU A 15 -6.97 3.53 -2.98
N TRP A 16 -6.76 2.81 -4.08
CA TRP A 16 -5.44 2.37 -4.56
C TRP A 16 -5.46 2.30 -6.09
N PRO A 17 -5.39 3.46 -6.78
CA PRO A 17 -5.56 3.53 -8.23
C PRO A 17 -4.46 2.80 -8.99
N HIS A 18 -4.76 2.40 -10.23
CA HIS A 18 -3.74 1.90 -11.15
C HIS A 18 -2.75 3.02 -11.49
N CYS A 19 -1.52 2.87 -11.02
CA CYS A 19 -0.43 3.85 -11.14
C CYS A 19 0.91 3.13 -11.35
N LEU A 20 1.98 3.91 -11.58
CA LEU A 20 3.34 3.39 -11.57
C LEU A 20 3.71 2.86 -10.19
N ALA A 21 4.70 1.96 -10.12
CA ALA A 21 5.15 1.41 -8.85
C ALA A 21 5.64 2.52 -7.90
N GLU A 22 6.44 3.46 -8.40
CA GLU A 22 6.98 4.56 -7.61
C GLU A 22 5.92 5.52 -7.02
N GLU A 23 4.77 5.66 -7.68
CA GLU A 23 3.68 6.56 -7.27
C GLU A 23 2.73 5.88 -6.27
N ARG A 24 2.78 4.55 -6.17
CA ARG A 24 1.76 3.79 -5.46
C ARG A 24 1.72 4.08 -3.97
N LEU A 25 2.87 4.32 -3.36
CA LEU A 25 2.94 4.66 -1.93
C LEU A 25 2.26 6.01 -1.61
N THR A 26 2.32 6.98 -2.53
CA THR A 26 1.75 8.32 -2.31
C THR A 26 0.29 8.40 -2.71
N LEU A 27 -0.15 7.58 -3.67
CA LEU A 27 -1.54 7.55 -4.16
C LEU A 27 -2.44 6.59 -3.37
N TRP A 28 -1.88 5.75 -2.50
CA TRP A 28 -2.67 4.85 -1.67
C TRP A 28 -3.29 5.61 -0.49
N HIS A 29 -4.60 5.46 -0.33
CA HIS A 29 -5.36 5.95 0.81
C HIS A 29 -6.01 4.79 1.58
N PRO A 30 -5.86 4.72 2.91
CA PRO A 30 -6.55 3.71 3.70
C PRO A 30 -8.06 3.98 3.74
N ALA A 31 -8.87 2.92 3.73
CA ALA A 31 -10.34 3.02 3.78
C ALA A 31 -10.85 3.73 5.05
N HIS A 32 -10.09 3.60 6.14
CA HIS A 32 -10.32 4.29 7.40
C HIS A 32 -9.06 5.00 7.83
N LEU A 33 -9.20 6.25 8.30
CA LEU A 33 -8.15 6.83 9.12
C LEU A 33 -8.08 6.01 10.42
N PRO A 34 -6.89 5.56 10.85
CA PRO A 34 -6.71 4.94 12.16
C PRO A 34 -7.35 5.81 13.26
N PRO A 35 -7.92 5.23 14.33
CA PRO A 35 -8.55 6.00 15.40
C PRO A 35 -7.64 7.09 15.99
N HIS A 36 -6.33 6.82 16.05
CA HIS A 36 -5.30 7.79 16.43
C HIS A 36 -5.20 9.01 15.49
N LEU A 37 -5.50 8.85 14.21
CA LEU A 37 -5.58 9.93 13.21
C LEU A 37 -6.98 10.56 13.12
N THR A 38 -8.01 9.95 13.71
CA THR A 38 -9.36 10.53 13.83
C THR A 38 -9.50 11.50 15.01
N VAL A 39 -8.55 11.51 15.94
CA VAL A 39 -8.31 12.67 16.80
C VAL A 39 -7.86 13.80 15.88
N PRO A 40 -8.37 15.05 16.02
CA PRO A 40 -7.89 16.16 15.20
C PRO A 40 -6.37 16.16 15.25
N SER A 41 -5.72 15.88 14.12
CA SER A 41 -4.28 16.04 14.03
C SER A 41 -3.99 17.47 14.47
N PRO A 42 -3.10 17.70 15.45
CA PRO A 42 -2.73 19.06 15.84
C PRO A 42 -2.06 19.83 14.70
N LEU A 43 -1.75 19.15 13.57
CA LEU A 43 -1.12 19.73 12.40
C LEU A 43 -2.15 20.04 11.31
N PRO A 44 -2.07 21.24 10.68
CA PRO A 44 -2.80 21.54 9.46
C PRO A 44 -2.54 20.51 8.36
N GLN A 45 -3.53 20.24 7.51
CA GLN A 45 -3.39 19.30 6.38
C GLN A 45 -2.21 19.65 5.47
N SER A 46 -1.98 20.94 5.21
CA SER A 46 -0.82 21.41 4.44
C SER A 46 0.53 21.01 5.04
N THR A 47 0.62 20.89 6.36
CA THR A 47 1.81 20.39 7.05
C THR A 47 1.96 18.89 6.85
N VAL A 48 0.87 18.12 6.94
CA VAL A 48 0.87 16.68 6.65
C VAL A 48 1.30 16.41 5.22
N ASP A 49 0.74 17.14 4.25
CA ASP A 49 1.08 17.01 2.83
C ASP A 49 2.56 17.34 2.58
N ARG A 50 3.07 18.40 3.23
CA ARG A 50 4.48 18.77 3.17
C ARG A 50 5.39 17.68 3.75
N ILE A 51 5.03 17.10 4.90
CA ILE A 51 5.79 15.99 5.51
C ILE A 51 5.82 14.80 4.57
N THR A 52 4.67 14.39 4.04
CA THR A 52 4.57 13.29 3.06
C THR A 52 5.41 13.56 1.81
N SER A 53 5.38 14.78 1.29
CA SER A 53 6.20 15.20 0.15
C SER A 53 7.70 15.11 0.44
N ILE A 54 8.15 15.58 1.61
CA ILE A 54 9.57 15.50 2.01
C ILE A 54 10.01 14.05 2.18
N ILE A 55 9.20 13.22 2.86
CA ILE A 55 9.51 11.80 3.04
C ILE A 55 9.59 11.09 1.68
N SER A 56 8.62 11.32 0.81
CA SER A 56 8.62 10.75 -0.55
C SER A 56 9.85 11.19 -1.35
N ALA A 57 10.22 12.47 -1.29
CA ALA A 57 11.41 13.01 -1.96
C ALA A 57 12.73 12.47 -1.39
N SER A 58 12.74 11.98 -0.14
CA SER A 58 13.94 11.43 0.49
C SER A 58 14.32 10.03 0.01
N TRP A 59 13.40 9.31 -0.65
CA TRP A 59 13.65 7.99 -1.21
C TRP A 59 14.14 8.07 -2.65
N THR A 60 15.08 7.18 -3.00
CA THR A 60 15.45 6.96 -4.40
C THR A 60 14.27 6.37 -5.18
N ASP A 61 14.24 6.57 -6.49
CA ASP A 61 13.16 6.03 -7.33
C ASP A 61 13.12 4.49 -7.25
N SER A 62 14.29 3.83 -7.20
CA SER A 62 14.38 2.38 -6.97
C SER A 62 13.77 1.93 -5.64
N THR A 63 13.89 2.74 -4.58
CA THR A 63 13.29 2.45 -3.28
C THR A 63 11.77 2.63 -3.33
N LYS A 64 11.29 3.70 -3.98
CA LYS A 64 9.85 3.93 -4.20
C LYS A 64 9.22 2.79 -5.01
N GLU A 65 9.87 2.37 -6.09
CA GLU A 65 9.43 1.25 -6.91
C GLU A 65 9.40 -0.06 -6.13
N LEU A 66 10.43 -0.35 -5.33
CA LEU A 66 10.49 -1.56 -4.50
C LEU A 66 9.33 -1.61 -3.49
N TYR A 67 9.13 -0.52 -2.76
CA TYR A 67 8.07 -0.45 -1.75
C TYR A 67 6.68 -0.42 -2.40
N GLY A 68 6.50 0.32 -3.49
CA GLY A 68 5.24 0.35 -4.23
C GLY A 68 4.90 -0.99 -4.87
N THR A 69 5.89 -1.71 -5.41
CA THR A 69 5.70 -3.07 -5.92
C THR A 69 5.30 -4.02 -4.80
N SER A 70 5.97 -3.94 -3.64
CA SER A 70 5.62 -4.74 -2.46
C SER A 70 4.18 -4.47 -2.00
N LEU A 71 3.75 -3.20 -2.03
CA LEU A 71 2.39 -2.80 -1.71
C LEU A 71 1.36 -3.33 -2.73
N LEU A 72 1.71 -3.35 -4.03
CA LEU A 72 0.88 -3.99 -5.06
C LEU A 72 0.69 -5.48 -4.77
N VAL A 73 1.78 -6.20 -4.47
CA VAL A 73 1.73 -7.63 -4.15
C VAL A 73 0.86 -7.88 -2.91
N PHE A 74 0.98 -7.04 -1.89
CA PHE A 74 0.10 -7.10 -0.72
C PHE A 74 -1.38 -6.92 -1.08
N HIS A 75 -1.74 -5.95 -1.92
CA HIS A 75 -3.13 -5.77 -2.33
C HIS A 75 -3.68 -6.94 -3.16
N ILE A 76 -2.85 -7.55 -4.02
CA ILE A 76 -3.21 -8.77 -4.74
C ILE A 76 -3.48 -9.90 -3.75
N PHE A 77 -2.59 -10.11 -2.78
CA PHE A 77 -2.79 -11.07 -1.70
C PHE A 77 -4.12 -10.82 -0.96
N CYS A 78 -4.43 -9.57 -0.63
CA CYS A 78 -5.70 -9.21 0.00
C CYS A 78 -6.91 -9.56 -0.86
N ASN A 79 -6.87 -9.28 -2.17
CA ASN A 79 -7.96 -9.63 -3.08
C ASN A 79 -8.17 -11.15 -3.15
N LEU A 80 -7.09 -11.92 -3.28
CA LEU A 80 -7.15 -13.38 -3.37
C LEU A 80 -7.71 -14.02 -2.09
N ASN A 81 -7.47 -13.39 -0.94
CA ASN A 81 -7.95 -13.87 0.36
C ASN A 81 -9.24 -13.18 0.82
N ASN A 82 -9.91 -12.41 -0.04
CA ASN A 82 -11.14 -11.67 0.27
C ASN A 82 -11.01 -10.76 1.51
N ILE A 83 -9.84 -10.15 1.70
CA ILE A 83 -9.59 -9.20 2.78
C ILE A 83 -10.15 -7.83 2.36
N PRO A 84 -11.16 -7.30 3.08
CA PRO A 84 -11.82 -6.05 2.72
C PRO A 84 -10.89 -4.85 2.96
N ASP A 85 -11.08 -3.74 2.24
CA ASP A 85 -10.17 -2.58 2.24
C ASP A 85 -10.00 -1.98 3.65
N GLU A 86 -11.04 -2.03 4.48
CA GLU A 86 -11.07 -1.60 5.89
C GLU A 86 -10.13 -2.39 6.80
N SER A 87 -9.80 -3.63 6.41
CA SER A 87 -8.91 -4.52 7.16
C SER A 87 -7.46 -4.50 6.65
N ARG A 88 -7.16 -3.69 5.63
CA ARG A 88 -5.82 -3.58 5.03
C ARG A 88 -4.94 -2.56 5.75
N CYS A 89 -5.55 -1.55 6.38
CA CYS A 89 -4.84 -0.54 7.14
C CYS A 89 -5.70 -0.05 8.32
N PRO A 90 -5.25 -0.21 9.59
CA PRO A 90 -4.04 -0.93 9.99
C PRO A 90 -4.15 -2.44 9.71
N ILE A 91 -3.05 -3.06 9.28
CA ILE A 91 -2.99 -4.50 9.03
C ILE A 91 -2.93 -5.27 10.37
N SER A 92 -3.68 -6.37 10.48
CA SER A 92 -3.59 -7.25 11.66
C SER A 92 -2.31 -8.09 11.65
N SER A 93 -1.77 -8.43 12.83
CA SER A 93 -0.57 -9.28 12.94
C SER A 93 -0.75 -10.65 12.26
N ASN A 94 -1.96 -11.22 12.33
CA ASN A 94 -2.28 -12.48 11.68
C ASN A 94 -2.18 -12.35 10.16
N THR A 95 -2.84 -11.34 9.58
CA THR A 95 -2.80 -11.06 8.15
C THR A 95 -1.38 -10.79 7.65
N LEU A 96 -0.60 -9.99 8.41
CA LEU A 96 0.79 -9.72 8.07
C LEU A 96 1.63 -10.99 8.05
N THR A 97 1.46 -11.87 9.05
CA THR A 97 2.19 -13.13 9.14
C THR A 97 1.83 -14.07 7.99
N THR A 98 0.53 -14.19 7.67
CA THR A 98 0.07 -15.00 6.53
C THR A 98 0.63 -14.46 5.20
N PHE A 99 0.65 -13.14 5.02
CA PHE A 99 1.24 -12.52 3.85
C PHE A 99 2.74 -12.87 3.73
N LEU A 100 3.51 -12.68 4.80
CA LEU A 100 4.95 -12.99 4.82
C LEU A 100 5.23 -14.48 4.55
N ALA A 101 4.43 -15.38 5.12
CA ALA A 101 4.52 -16.81 4.84
C ALA A 101 4.23 -17.14 3.36
N SER A 102 3.23 -16.48 2.75
CA SER A 102 2.93 -16.65 1.33
C SER A 102 4.08 -16.19 0.44
N CYS A 103 4.73 -15.07 0.78
CA CYS A 103 5.92 -14.59 0.10
C CYS A 103 7.06 -15.62 0.21
N ALA A 104 7.36 -16.15 1.39
CA ALA A 104 8.42 -17.14 1.57
C ALA A 104 8.18 -18.42 0.75
N SER A 105 6.93 -18.89 0.70
CA SER A 105 6.55 -20.08 -0.08
C SER A 105 6.76 -19.89 -1.59
N ALA A 106 6.56 -18.68 -2.11
CA ALA A 106 6.75 -18.38 -3.54
C ALA A 106 8.23 -18.42 -3.98
N HIS A 107 9.18 -18.33 -3.06
CA HIS A 107 10.63 -18.39 -3.34
C HIS A 107 11.23 -19.79 -3.13
N SER A 108 10.42 -20.76 -2.70
CA SER A 108 10.87 -22.11 -2.36
C SER A 108 10.54 -23.15 -3.45
N GLY A 109 10.14 -22.69 -4.64
CA GLY A 109 9.77 -23.50 -5.81
C GLY A 109 10.71 -23.30 -6.99
#